data_AF-A0A4Y9M949-F1
#
_entry.id   AF-A0A4Y9M949-F1
#
_cell.length_a   1.000
_cell.length_b   1.000
_cell.length_c   1.000
_cell.angle_alpha   90.00
_cell.angle_beta   90.00
_cell.angle_gamma   90.00
#
_symmetry.space_group_name_H-M   'P 1'
#
loop_
_entity.id
_entity.type
_entity.pdbx_description
1 polymer ?
#
loop_
_entity_poly.entity_id
_entity_poly.type
_entity_poly.pdbx_seq_one_letter_code
_entity_poly.pdbx_strand_id
1 'polypeptide(L)'
;MDERWARADAAPWPARVLALVVALLVTGPALGPGFVLLRDMVFVPRQDLDADALGLGGSLPRAVPADAAMAVLTAVVPGDVVQKLVLVATVYAAVLGAARLVPPAADGRRGTAGLVAGLVYGWSPYLGERLLIGHWTLLVAYAALPWIARAALRVRAGEPGALPRLLLVCAPAALTPTGSLLAGGLVLALVGRARLPSAAGGVLLSLPWVVAGALHPAGGASDPAGVAAFAARAENWGGTLVAVLGTGGIWNADAVPGSRTSAFVPVLTLLLVAVAVLGWASVGARSPAARGLLVLGGAGLLLACAGALPGATQLLEWAVGSVPGAGLLRDGQKWAAWWALPLAERFASRRRPRCANARTRGVSGAHATHGAYCQPTWRRARD
;
A
#
# COMPACT_ATOMS: atom_id res chain seq x y z
N MET A 1 16.17 11.04 0.68
CA MET A 1 14.77 11.09 1.15
C MET A 1 14.79 11.96 2.37
N ASP A 2 14.11 13.10 2.30
CA ASP A 2 14.21 14.14 3.32
C ASP A 2 13.58 13.72 4.66
N GLU A 3 14.04 14.27 5.77
CA GLU A 3 13.41 14.16 7.09
C GLU A 3 11.92 14.61 7.13
N ARG A 4 11.42 15.22 6.04
CA ARG A 4 10.03 15.66 5.87
C ARG A 4 9.00 14.55 5.98
N TRP A 5 9.33 13.30 5.65
CA TRP A 5 8.39 12.16 5.70
C TRP A 5 7.83 11.89 7.11
N ALA A 6 8.61 12.27 8.14
CA ALA A 6 8.27 12.08 9.54
C ALA A 6 7.29 13.13 10.08
N ARG A 7 7.26 14.33 9.49
CA ARG A 7 6.61 15.51 10.04
C ARG A 7 5.09 15.35 10.11
N ALA A 8 4.53 15.87 11.20
CA ALA A 8 3.08 16.01 11.36
C ALA A 8 2.53 16.93 10.26
N ASP A 9 1.32 16.64 9.80
CA ASP A 9 0.63 17.47 8.82
C ASP A 9 0.07 18.71 9.52
N ALA A 10 0.44 19.89 9.04
CA ALA A 10 -0.02 21.15 9.60
C ALA A 10 -1.53 21.36 9.39
N ALA A 11 -2.14 20.71 8.40
CA ALA A 11 -3.57 20.78 8.11
C ALA A 11 -4.13 19.36 7.87
N PRO A 12 -4.39 18.57 8.92
CA PRO A 12 -4.76 17.16 8.75
C PRO A 12 -6.23 16.95 8.32
N TRP A 13 -7.08 17.97 8.45
CA TRP A 13 -8.53 17.85 8.26
C TRP A 13 -8.96 17.58 6.82
N PRO A 14 -8.45 18.25 5.77
CA PRO A 14 -8.86 17.98 4.39
C PRO A 14 -8.72 16.52 3.99
N ALA A 15 -7.61 15.87 4.35
CA ALA A 15 -7.40 14.45 4.05
C ALA A 15 -8.32 13.53 4.87
N ARG A 16 -8.63 13.88 6.13
CA ARG A 16 -9.57 13.12 6.96
C ARG A 16 -11.00 13.22 6.44
N VAL A 17 -11.44 14.43 6.06
CA VAL A 17 -12.77 14.66 5.48
C VAL A 17 -12.90 13.92 4.16
N LEU A 18 -11.91 14.04 3.27
CA LEU A 18 -11.89 13.28 2.01
C LEU A 18 -11.98 11.77 2.27
N ALA A 19 -11.17 11.24 3.18
CA ALA A 19 -11.19 9.82 3.52
C ALA A 19 -12.55 9.37 4.05
N LEU A 20 -13.20 10.17 4.89
CA LEU A 20 -14.54 9.87 5.40
C LEU A 20 -15.59 9.91 4.28
N VAL A 21 -15.58 10.95 3.44
CA VAL A 21 -16.51 11.09 2.31
C VAL A 21 -16.35 9.91 1.36
N VAL A 22 -15.12 9.55 0.98
CA VAL A 22 -14.86 8.41 0.09
C VAL A 22 -15.30 7.11 0.76
N ALA A 23 -14.99 6.89 2.04
CA ALA A 23 -15.43 5.69 2.75
C ALA A 23 -16.95 5.56 2.76
N LEU A 24 -17.68 6.64 3.08
CA LEU A 24 -19.15 6.63 3.09
C LEU A 24 -19.75 6.49 1.69
N LEU A 25 -19.14 7.05 0.65
CA LEU A 25 -19.62 6.89 -0.73
C LEU A 25 -19.41 5.45 -1.23
N VAL A 26 -18.24 4.87 -0.98
CA VAL A 26 -17.91 3.50 -1.43
C VAL A 26 -18.70 2.46 -0.65
N THR A 27 -18.84 2.62 0.67
CA THR A 27 -19.49 1.65 1.54
C THR A 27 -20.96 1.94 1.80
N GLY A 28 -21.47 3.11 1.41
CA GLY A 28 -22.83 3.59 1.71
C GLY A 28 -23.94 2.57 1.40
N PRO A 29 -23.96 1.94 0.20
CA PRO A 29 -24.94 0.91 -0.11
C PRO A 29 -24.91 -0.31 0.83
N ALA A 30 -23.77 -0.55 1.50
CA ALA A 30 -23.56 -1.64 2.44
C ALA A 30 -23.85 -1.27 3.90
N LEU A 31 -24.19 -0.01 4.21
CA LEU A 31 -24.45 0.45 5.59
C LEU A 31 -25.89 0.25 6.06
N GLY A 32 -26.74 -0.38 5.23
CA GLY A 32 -28.09 -0.77 5.61
C GLY A 32 -28.13 -1.74 6.81
N PRO A 33 -29.32 -1.93 7.42
CA PRO A 33 -29.47 -2.91 8.50
C PRO A 33 -29.17 -4.34 8.01
N GLY A 34 -28.60 -5.16 8.90
CA GLY A 34 -28.20 -6.54 8.58
C GLY A 34 -26.81 -6.67 7.96
N PHE A 35 -26.55 -7.84 7.38
CA PHE A 35 -25.28 -8.22 6.78
C PHE A 35 -25.27 -7.98 5.28
N VAL A 36 -24.09 -7.67 4.74
CA VAL A 36 -23.85 -7.70 3.29
C VAL A 36 -23.11 -8.98 2.96
N LEU A 37 -23.83 -9.98 2.46
CA LEU A 37 -23.25 -11.26 2.07
C LEU A 37 -23.02 -11.25 0.57
N LEU A 38 -21.75 -11.11 0.17
CA LEU A 38 -21.35 -11.04 -1.23
C LEU A 38 -20.11 -11.90 -1.46
N ARG A 39 -20.29 -13.05 -2.10
CA ARG A 39 -19.20 -13.99 -2.45
C ARG A 39 -18.37 -14.35 -1.21
N ASP A 40 -17.12 -13.88 -1.13
CA ASP A 40 -16.22 -14.18 -0.02
C ASP A 40 -16.43 -13.27 1.20
N MET A 41 -17.35 -12.29 1.11
CA MET A 41 -17.75 -11.45 2.22
C MET A 41 -18.77 -12.19 3.09
N VAL A 42 -18.28 -13.11 3.89
CA VAL A 42 -19.07 -13.89 4.85
C VAL A 42 -18.81 -13.36 6.26
N PHE A 43 -19.86 -12.87 6.90
CA PHE A 43 -19.88 -12.45 8.30
C PHE A 43 -21.10 -13.10 8.96
N VAL A 44 -20.98 -13.41 10.26
CA VAL A 44 -22.03 -14.05 11.05
C VAL A 44 -22.35 -13.20 12.29
N PRO A 45 -23.56 -13.30 12.88
CA PRO A 45 -23.94 -12.56 14.10
C PRO A 45 -22.94 -12.67 15.23
N ARG A 46 -22.44 -13.89 15.46
CA ARG A 46 -21.41 -14.23 16.43
C ARG A 46 -20.57 -15.33 15.82
N GLN A 47 -19.26 -15.11 15.74
CA GLN A 47 -18.32 -16.11 15.27
C GLN A 47 -17.74 -16.81 16.49
N ASP A 48 -17.81 -18.13 16.51
CA ASP A 48 -17.28 -18.92 17.60
C ASP A 48 -15.78 -19.13 17.42
N LEU A 49 -15.05 -19.23 18.55
CA LEU A 49 -13.64 -19.56 18.55
C LEU A 49 -13.51 -21.09 18.57
N ASP A 50 -13.40 -21.69 17.39
CA ASP A 50 -13.29 -23.13 17.20
C ASP A 50 -11.86 -23.58 16.81
N ALA A 51 -11.69 -24.88 16.60
CA ALA A 51 -10.41 -25.45 16.20
C ALA A 51 -9.96 -24.96 14.81
N ASP A 52 -10.88 -24.76 13.87
CA ASP A 52 -10.57 -24.25 12.53
C ASP A 52 -10.06 -22.80 12.60
N ALA A 53 -10.68 -21.94 13.42
CA ALA A 53 -10.25 -20.56 13.65
C ALA A 53 -8.83 -20.46 14.23
N LEU A 54 -8.39 -21.49 14.96
CA LEU A 54 -7.04 -21.62 15.53
C LEU A 54 -6.06 -22.35 14.59
N GLY A 55 -6.51 -22.85 13.44
CA GLY A 55 -5.69 -23.63 12.51
C GLY A 55 -5.37 -25.05 12.97
N LEU A 56 -6.18 -25.58 13.89
CA LEU A 56 -6.11 -26.94 14.42
C LEU A 56 -7.14 -27.87 13.76
N GLY A 57 -8.03 -27.32 12.93
CA GLY A 57 -9.05 -28.08 12.19
C GLY A 57 -8.55 -28.68 10.87
N GLY A 58 -9.46 -29.32 10.14
CA GLY A 58 -9.15 -30.03 8.89
C GLY A 58 -9.22 -29.17 7.63
N SER A 59 -9.66 -27.91 7.75
CA SER A 59 -9.76 -26.98 6.63
C SER A 59 -8.41 -26.29 6.34
N LEU A 60 -8.20 -25.88 5.08
CA LEU A 60 -7.02 -25.09 4.73
C LEU A 60 -7.02 -23.79 5.55
N PRO A 61 -5.91 -23.44 6.23
CA PRO A 61 -5.85 -22.34 7.20
C PRO A 61 -5.73 -20.97 6.51
N ARG A 62 -6.58 -20.72 5.52
CA ARG A 62 -6.60 -19.47 4.73
C ARG A 62 -7.20 -18.29 5.50
N ALA A 63 -7.96 -18.58 6.56
CA ALA A 63 -8.61 -17.59 7.41
C ALA A 63 -8.02 -17.52 8.83
N VAL A 64 -6.94 -18.26 9.11
CA VAL A 64 -6.20 -18.13 10.37
C VAL A 64 -5.19 -16.99 10.24
N PRO A 65 -5.10 -16.02 11.16
CA PRO A 65 -5.90 -15.84 12.38
C PRO A 65 -7.09 -14.87 12.21
N ALA A 66 -7.51 -14.55 10.98
CA ALA A 66 -8.65 -13.66 10.72
C ALA A 66 -9.94 -14.14 11.44
N ASP A 67 -10.23 -15.43 11.40
CA ASP A 67 -11.42 -16.01 12.06
C ASP A 67 -11.33 -15.93 13.58
N ALA A 68 -10.16 -16.21 14.16
CA ALA A 68 -9.94 -16.02 15.59
C ALA A 68 -10.10 -14.54 16.00
N ALA A 69 -9.59 -13.60 15.19
CA ALA A 69 -9.77 -12.18 15.42
C ALA A 69 -11.26 -11.77 15.35
N MET A 70 -12.00 -12.31 14.39
CA MET A 70 -13.44 -12.09 14.26
C MET A 70 -14.23 -12.71 15.42
N ALA A 71 -13.86 -13.90 15.90
CA ALA A 71 -14.48 -14.51 17.07
C ALA A 71 -14.32 -13.63 18.32
N VAL A 72 -13.13 -13.08 18.54
CA VAL A 72 -12.89 -12.14 19.66
C VAL A 72 -13.70 -10.85 19.52
N LEU A 73 -13.75 -10.26 18.32
CA LEU A 73 -14.50 -9.03 18.08
C LEU A 73 -16.02 -9.23 18.24
N THR A 74 -16.53 -10.34 17.68
CA THR A 74 -17.97 -10.62 17.69
C THR A 74 -18.49 -11.19 19.00
N ALA A 75 -17.59 -11.54 19.93
CA ALA A 75 -17.96 -11.86 21.32
C ALA A 75 -18.54 -10.64 22.06
N VAL A 76 -18.18 -9.42 21.66
CA VAL A 76 -18.54 -8.17 22.35
C VAL A 76 -19.30 -7.17 21.48
N VAL A 77 -19.15 -7.21 20.16
CA VAL A 77 -19.84 -6.32 19.22
C VAL A 77 -20.64 -7.16 18.22
N PRO A 78 -21.91 -6.84 17.91
CA PRO A 78 -22.68 -7.57 16.90
C PRO A 78 -21.94 -7.68 15.57
N GLY A 79 -21.94 -8.86 14.96
CA GLY A 79 -21.15 -9.12 13.75
C GLY A 79 -21.45 -8.22 12.57
N ASP A 80 -22.69 -7.74 12.42
CA ASP A 80 -23.08 -6.83 11.35
C ASP A 80 -22.46 -5.43 11.56
N VAL A 81 -22.37 -4.98 12.81
CA VAL A 81 -21.67 -3.76 13.19
C VAL A 81 -20.17 -3.93 12.95
N VAL A 82 -19.58 -5.06 13.33
CA VAL A 82 -18.15 -5.34 13.03
C VAL A 82 -17.89 -5.29 11.52
N GLN A 83 -18.74 -5.91 10.71
CA GLN A 83 -18.64 -5.88 9.26
C GLN A 83 -18.61 -4.42 8.74
N LYS A 84 -19.60 -3.61 9.12
CA LYS A 84 -19.72 -2.21 8.67
C LYS A 84 -18.51 -1.38 9.09
N LEU A 85 -18.06 -1.56 10.34
CA LEU A 85 -16.87 -0.88 10.85
C LEU A 85 -15.62 -1.27 10.07
N VAL A 86 -15.41 -2.55 9.79
CA VAL A 86 -14.27 -3.04 9.00
C VAL A 86 -14.30 -2.45 7.58
N LEU A 87 -15.44 -2.45 6.90
CA LEU A 87 -15.58 -1.89 5.56
C LEU A 87 -15.26 -0.38 5.53
N VAL A 88 -15.88 0.40 6.42
CA VAL A 88 -15.65 1.86 6.49
C VAL A 88 -14.20 2.16 6.87
N ALA A 89 -13.67 1.49 7.89
CA ALA A 89 -12.30 1.70 8.37
C ALA A 89 -11.27 1.35 7.29
N THR A 90 -11.53 0.32 6.48
CA THR A 90 -10.63 -0.13 5.40
C THR A 90 -10.50 0.95 4.33
N VAL A 91 -11.62 1.45 3.80
CA VAL A 91 -11.59 2.52 2.79
C VAL A 91 -11.01 3.81 3.37
N TYR A 92 -11.42 4.17 4.58
CA TYR A 92 -10.90 5.36 5.27
C TYR A 92 -9.38 5.28 5.47
N ALA A 93 -8.87 4.15 5.96
CA ALA A 93 -7.44 3.94 6.19
C ALA A 93 -6.63 3.93 4.89
N ALA A 94 -7.18 3.37 3.81
CA ALA A 94 -6.55 3.38 2.48
C ALA A 94 -6.37 4.82 1.96
N VAL A 95 -7.46 5.60 1.90
CA VAL A 95 -7.45 6.99 1.42
C VAL A 95 -6.55 7.86 2.28
N LEU A 96 -6.73 7.81 3.60
CA LEU A 96 -5.96 8.64 4.53
C LEU A 96 -4.49 8.24 4.57
N GLY A 97 -4.19 6.95 4.50
CA GLY A 97 -2.84 6.41 4.49
C GLY A 97 -2.06 6.90 3.27
N ALA A 98 -2.65 6.74 2.08
CA ALA A 98 -2.03 7.20 0.83
C ALA A 98 -1.86 8.71 0.80
N ALA A 99 -2.86 9.47 1.25
CA ALA A 99 -2.76 10.93 1.37
C ALA A 99 -1.60 11.35 2.30
N ARG A 100 -1.39 10.61 3.39
CA ARG A 100 -0.31 10.86 4.35
C ARG A 100 1.03 10.25 3.93
N LEU A 101 1.07 9.46 2.88
CA LEU A 101 2.32 8.97 2.31
C LEU A 101 3.01 10.13 1.57
N VAL A 102 2.28 10.94 0.80
CA VAL A 102 2.83 12.07 0.02
C VAL A 102 3.60 13.06 0.89
N PRO A 103 4.93 13.22 0.74
CA PRO A 103 5.72 14.04 1.67
C PRO A 103 5.21 15.50 1.72
N PRO A 104 5.19 16.13 2.91
CA PRO A 104 4.68 17.49 3.07
C PRO A 104 5.57 18.51 2.35
N ALA A 105 4.95 19.57 1.85
CA ALA A 105 5.62 20.72 1.27
C ALA A 105 6.33 21.57 2.34
N ALA A 106 6.96 22.67 1.93
CA ALA A 106 7.77 23.51 2.82
C ALA A 106 6.94 24.15 3.95
N ASP A 107 5.65 24.36 3.72
CA ASP A 107 4.67 24.85 4.69
C ASP A 107 4.13 23.75 5.63
N GLY A 108 4.64 22.52 5.52
CA GLY A 108 4.19 21.37 6.32
C GLY A 108 2.87 20.75 5.84
N ARG A 109 2.26 21.27 4.78
CA ARG A 109 0.99 20.76 4.23
C ARG A 109 1.24 19.81 3.08
N ARG A 110 0.36 18.83 2.89
CA ARG A 110 0.42 17.90 1.74
C ARG A 110 -0.37 18.42 0.54
N GLY A 111 -1.32 19.33 0.78
CA GLY A 111 -2.09 20.02 -0.25
C GLY A 111 -2.86 19.07 -1.16
N THR A 112 -3.08 19.50 -2.40
CA THR A 112 -3.82 18.74 -3.42
C THR A 112 -3.15 17.42 -3.78
N ALA A 113 -1.82 17.34 -3.75
CA ALA A 113 -1.08 16.11 -4.03
C ALA A 113 -1.48 14.98 -3.06
N GLY A 114 -1.60 15.28 -1.77
CA GLY A 114 -2.10 14.32 -0.77
C GLY A 114 -3.54 13.88 -1.06
N LEU A 115 -4.42 14.81 -1.43
CA LEU A 115 -5.83 14.48 -1.75
C LEU A 115 -5.93 13.58 -2.97
N VAL A 116 -5.18 13.89 -4.04
CA VAL A 116 -5.16 13.09 -5.26
C VAL A 116 -4.58 11.70 -4.99
N ALA A 117 -3.49 11.58 -4.22
CA ALA A 117 -2.94 10.28 -3.85
C ALA A 117 -3.95 9.44 -3.05
N GLY A 118 -4.67 10.06 -2.11
CA GLY A 118 -5.74 9.41 -1.36
C GLY A 118 -6.85 8.87 -2.27
N LEU A 119 -7.30 9.69 -3.24
CA LEU A 119 -8.33 9.29 -4.22
C LEU A 119 -7.85 8.19 -5.16
N VAL A 120 -6.66 8.33 -5.75
CA VAL A 120 -6.10 7.34 -6.69
C VAL A 120 -5.94 5.97 -6.01
N TYR A 121 -5.61 5.94 -4.72
CA TYR A 121 -5.45 4.69 -3.98
C TYR A 121 -6.79 4.11 -3.49
N GLY A 122 -7.61 4.92 -2.82
CA GLY A 122 -8.84 4.45 -2.17
C GLY A 122 -10.10 4.44 -3.05
N TRP A 123 -10.08 5.10 -4.21
CA TRP A 123 -11.07 5.00 -5.29
C TRP A 123 -10.44 4.33 -6.51
N SER A 124 -9.80 3.19 -6.28
CA SER A 124 -9.11 2.42 -7.32
C SER A 124 -9.96 1.25 -7.82
N PRO A 125 -9.75 0.80 -9.07
CA PRO A 125 -10.28 -0.48 -9.54
C PRO A 125 -9.91 -1.64 -8.61
N TYR A 126 -8.67 -1.66 -8.09
CA TYR A 126 -8.24 -2.67 -7.11
C TYR A 126 -9.19 -2.75 -5.91
N LEU A 127 -9.49 -1.61 -5.29
CA LEU A 127 -10.36 -1.57 -4.12
C LEU A 127 -11.79 -1.97 -4.48
N GLY A 128 -12.34 -1.44 -5.57
CA GLY A 128 -13.71 -1.72 -6.00
C GLY A 128 -13.93 -3.19 -6.38
N GLU A 129 -13.07 -3.73 -7.24
CA GLU A 129 -13.17 -5.12 -7.70
C GLU A 129 -12.99 -6.12 -6.55
N ARG A 130 -12.04 -5.87 -5.64
CA ARG A 130 -11.82 -6.74 -4.47
C ARG A 130 -12.92 -6.62 -3.43
N LEU A 131 -13.55 -5.46 -3.30
CA LEU A 131 -14.72 -5.28 -2.44
C LEU A 131 -15.91 -6.07 -2.99
N LEU A 132 -16.11 -6.06 -4.31
CA LEU A 132 -17.17 -6.82 -4.99
C LEU A 132 -16.93 -8.33 -4.95
N ILE A 133 -15.69 -8.80 -4.89
CA ILE A 133 -15.38 -10.20 -4.59
C ILE A 133 -15.58 -10.54 -3.11
N GLY A 134 -15.56 -9.55 -2.22
CA GLY A 134 -15.66 -9.77 -0.78
C GLY A 134 -14.34 -10.12 -0.11
N HIS A 135 -13.20 -9.83 -0.75
CA HIS A 135 -11.86 -10.03 -0.19
C HIS A 135 -11.50 -8.97 0.88
N TRP A 136 -12.33 -8.84 1.91
CA TRP A 136 -12.21 -7.78 2.91
C TRP A 136 -10.88 -7.87 3.70
N THR A 137 -10.40 -9.07 4.03
CA THR A 137 -9.12 -9.25 4.74
C THR A 137 -7.91 -8.82 3.90
N LEU A 138 -7.94 -9.08 2.59
CA LEU A 138 -6.94 -8.57 1.64
C LEU A 138 -7.02 -7.05 1.55
N LEU A 139 -8.22 -6.47 1.55
CA LEU A 139 -8.39 -5.03 1.53
C LEU A 139 -7.92 -4.35 2.82
N VAL A 140 -8.06 -4.99 3.98
CA VAL A 140 -7.46 -4.54 5.24
C VAL A 140 -5.92 -4.49 5.10
N ALA A 141 -5.32 -5.53 4.52
CA ALA A 141 -3.88 -5.54 4.25
C ALA A 141 -3.47 -4.44 3.26
N TYR A 142 -4.23 -4.26 2.17
CA TYR A 142 -4.04 -3.18 1.20
C TYR A 142 -4.10 -1.81 1.87
N ALA A 143 -5.16 -1.54 2.64
CA ALA A 143 -5.33 -0.29 3.37
C ALA A 143 -4.20 -0.01 4.37
N ALA A 144 -3.54 -1.05 4.89
CA ALA A 144 -2.38 -0.92 5.78
C ALA A 144 -1.09 -0.54 5.03
N LEU A 145 -0.94 -0.83 3.74
CA LEU A 145 0.32 -0.65 3.00
C LEU A 145 0.88 0.78 3.05
N PRO A 146 0.10 1.87 2.87
CA PRO A 146 0.64 3.21 2.98
C PRO A 146 1.15 3.53 4.41
N TRP A 147 0.54 2.94 5.44
CA TRP A 147 0.98 3.11 6.83
C TRP A 147 2.25 2.31 7.13
N ILE A 148 2.32 1.08 6.63
CA ILE A 148 3.52 0.23 6.67
C ILE A 148 4.68 0.94 5.97
N ALA A 149 4.45 1.49 4.78
CA ALA A 149 5.47 2.26 4.06
C ALA A 149 6.02 3.42 4.91
N ARG A 150 5.13 4.23 5.50
CA ARG A 150 5.54 5.33 6.38
C ARG A 150 6.31 4.84 7.60
N ALA A 151 5.85 3.78 8.26
CA ALA A 151 6.53 3.23 9.43
C ALA A 151 7.91 2.64 9.07
N ALA A 152 8.02 1.94 7.95
CA ALA A 152 9.30 1.39 7.45
C ALA A 152 10.30 2.51 7.11
N LEU A 153 9.83 3.62 6.52
CA LEU A 153 10.65 4.79 6.27
C LEU A 153 11.15 5.45 7.57
N ARG A 154 10.35 5.48 8.63
CA ARG A 154 10.76 5.95 9.97
C ARG A 154 11.80 5.03 10.62
N VAL A 155 11.63 3.71 10.48
CA VAL A 155 12.64 2.73 10.94
C VAL A 155 13.95 2.91 10.18
N ARG A 156 13.90 3.10 8.86
CA ARG A 156 15.08 3.44 8.04
C ARG A 156 15.77 4.70 8.56
N ALA A 157 15.00 5.73 8.92
CA ALA A 157 15.52 6.99 9.45
C ALA A 157 16.09 6.88 10.87
N GLY A 158 15.90 5.74 11.56
CA GLY A 158 16.38 5.53 12.92
C GLY A 158 15.55 6.25 13.98
N GLU A 159 14.29 6.57 13.70
CA GLU A 159 13.41 7.24 14.66
C GLU A 159 13.14 6.37 15.90
N PRO A 160 13.26 6.92 17.12
CA PRO A 160 12.88 6.23 18.35
C PRO A 160 11.42 5.75 18.32
N GLY A 161 11.20 4.50 18.72
CA GLY A 161 9.86 3.89 18.76
C GLY A 161 9.25 3.59 17.38
N ALA A 162 10.00 3.69 16.28
CA ALA A 162 9.48 3.36 14.94
C ALA A 162 9.20 1.86 14.75
N LEU A 163 9.97 0.98 15.38
CA LEU A 163 9.81 -0.48 15.24
C LEU A 163 8.47 -0.98 15.83
N PRO A 164 8.10 -0.68 17.09
CA PRO A 164 6.77 -1.08 17.60
C PRO A 164 5.61 -0.55 16.75
N ARG A 165 5.74 0.69 16.24
CA ARG A 165 4.74 1.27 15.32
C ARG A 165 4.65 0.51 14.01
N LEU A 166 5.79 0.07 13.45
CA LEU A 166 5.82 -0.77 12.25
C LEU A 166 5.09 -2.10 12.50
N LEU A 167 5.38 -2.77 13.62
CA LEU A 167 4.72 -4.03 13.96
C LEU A 167 3.21 -3.87 14.12
N LEU A 168 2.78 -2.78 14.79
CA LEU A 168 1.37 -2.46 14.97
C LEU A 168 0.64 -2.30 13.62
N VAL A 169 1.23 -1.60 12.66
CA VAL A 169 0.61 -1.40 11.34
C VAL A 169 0.74 -2.61 10.41
N CYS A 170 1.68 -3.54 10.68
CA CYS A 170 1.77 -4.82 9.98
C CYS A 170 0.74 -5.84 10.48
N ALA A 171 0.30 -5.76 11.75
CA ALA A 171 -0.60 -6.75 12.34
C ALA A 171 -1.91 -6.97 11.54
N PRO A 172 -2.62 -5.93 11.04
CA PRO A 172 -3.82 -6.15 10.23
C PRO A 172 -3.52 -6.86 8.90
N ALA A 173 -2.34 -6.62 8.30
CA ALA A 173 -1.94 -7.31 7.08
C ALA A 173 -1.61 -8.79 7.34
N ALA A 174 -1.16 -9.11 8.56
CA ALA A 174 -0.82 -10.47 8.98
C ALA A 174 -2.04 -11.38 9.19
N LEU A 175 -3.26 -10.84 9.14
CA LEU A 175 -4.50 -11.63 9.16
C LEU A 175 -4.62 -12.60 7.98
N THR A 176 -3.83 -12.41 6.91
CA THR A 176 -3.79 -13.33 5.77
C THR A 176 -2.36 -13.63 5.31
N PRO A 177 -2.14 -14.81 4.69
CA PRO A 177 -0.86 -15.12 4.06
C PRO A 177 -0.44 -14.08 3.01
N THR A 178 -1.34 -13.73 2.08
CA THR A 178 -1.02 -12.74 1.04
C THR A 178 -0.76 -11.35 1.62
N GLY A 179 -1.55 -10.91 2.61
CA GLY A 179 -1.33 -9.62 3.28
C GLY A 179 0.04 -9.56 3.98
N SER A 180 0.46 -10.65 4.62
CA SER A 180 1.79 -10.79 5.23
C SER A 180 2.91 -10.66 4.20
N LEU A 181 2.76 -11.29 3.02
CA LEU A 181 3.72 -11.19 1.93
C LEU A 181 3.77 -9.77 1.35
N LEU A 182 2.61 -9.12 1.18
CA LEU A 182 2.54 -7.74 0.72
C LEU A 182 3.24 -6.78 1.70
N ALA A 183 2.97 -6.93 2.99
CA ALA A 183 3.62 -6.16 4.06
C ALA A 183 5.13 -6.43 4.11
N GLY A 184 5.54 -7.70 4.12
CA GLY A 184 6.94 -8.12 4.18
C GLY A 184 7.75 -7.59 3.00
N GLY A 185 7.26 -7.76 1.77
CA GLY A 185 7.91 -7.23 0.57
C GLY A 185 8.10 -5.71 0.63
N LEU A 186 7.10 -4.99 1.14
CA LEU A 186 7.17 -3.55 1.33
C LEU A 186 8.17 -3.13 2.41
N VAL A 187 8.20 -3.83 3.56
CA VAL A 187 9.19 -3.58 4.61
C VAL A 187 10.61 -3.82 4.07
N LEU A 188 10.84 -4.94 3.39
CA LEU A 188 12.16 -5.27 2.82
C LEU A 188 12.61 -4.23 1.79
N ALA A 189 11.70 -3.76 0.95
CA ALA A 189 11.99 -2.73 -0.05
C ALA A 189 12.36 -1.37 0.58
N LEU A 190 11.78 -1.03 1.74
CA LEU A 190 11.86 0.31 2.30
C LEU A 190 12.80 0.47 3.50
N VAL A 191 12.97 -0.54 4.35
CA VAL A 191 13.67 -0.38 5.65
C VAL A 191 15.19 -0.23 5.52
N GLY A 192 15.76 -0.77 4.45
CA GLY A 192 17.20 -0.70 4.15
C GLY A 192 18.04 -1.76 4.88
N ARG A 193 19.22 -2.06 4.31
CA ARG A 193 20.07 -3.20 4.72
C ARG A 193 20.41 -3.21 6.21
N ALA A 194 20.83 -2.08 6.77
CA ALA A 194 21.21 -1.96 8.18
C ALA A 194 20.07 -2.20 9.17
N ARG A 195 18.82 -2.18 8.71
CA ARG A 195 17.62 -2.36 9.54
C ARG A 195 16.82 -3.60 9.14
N LEU A 196 17.34 -4.47 8.28
CA LEU A 196 16.69 -5.73 7.89
C LEU A 196 16.22 -6.60 9.06
N PRO A 197 16.93 -6.67 10.21
CA PRO A 197 16.43 -7.43 11.37
C PRO A 197 15.05 -6.98 11.86
N SER A 198 14.62 -5.74 11.60
CA SER A 198 13.26 -5.28 11.92
C SER A 198 12.15 -6.05 11.17
N ALA A 199 12.47 -6.66 10.02
CA ALA A 199 11.54 -7.50 9.28
C ALA A 199 11.21 -8.81 10.01
N ALA A 200 12.06 -9.26 10.94
CA ALA A 200 11.83 -10.48 11.72
C ALA A 200 10.52 -10.41 12.53
N GLY A 201 10.13 -9.23 13.01
CA GLY A 201 8.85 -9.09 13.70
C GLY A 201 7.63 -9.32 12.79
N GLY A 202 7.76 -9.08 11.49
CA GLY A 202 6.72 -9.46 10.52
C GLY A 202 6.59 -10.98 10.36
N VAL A 203 7.70 -11.71 10.46
CA VAL A 203 7.70 -13.19 10.46
C VAL A 203 6.95 -13.71 11.70
N LEU A 204 7.18 -13.11 12.87
CA LEU A 204 6.46 -13.48 14.10
C LEU A 204 4.95 -13.27 13.97
N LEU A 205 4.52 -12.15 13.37
CA LEU A 205 3.09 -11.89 13.10
C LEU A 205 2.48 -12.89 12.12
N SER A 206 3.30 -13.51 11.28
CA SER A 206 2.88 -14.49 10.27
C SER A 206 2.81 -15.93 10.81
N LEU A 207 3.30 -16.18 12.02
CA LEU A 207 3.38 -17.53 12.59
C LEU A 207 2.05 -18.29 12.60
N PRO A 208 0.87 -17.69 12.92
CA PRO A 208 -0.36 -18.46 13.00
C PRO A 208 -0.68 -19.25 11.72
N TRP A 209 -0.61 -18.62 10.55
CA TRP A 209 -0.88 -19.30 9.28
C TRP A 209 0.33 -20.05 8.72
N VAL A 210 1.57 -19.65 9.06
CA VAL A 210 2.77 -20.41 8.68
C VAL A 210 2.78 -21.76 9.40
N VAL A 211 2.53 -21.77 10.70
CA VAL A 211 2.46 -22.99 11.52
C VAL A 211 1.27 -23.84 11.06
N ALA A 212 0.08 -23.25 10.95
CA ALA A 212 -1.10 -24.00 10.49
C ALA A 212 -0.88 -24.59 9.08
N GLY A 213 -0.29 -23.83 8.16
CA GLY A 213 0.00 -24.29 6.80
C GLY A 213 1.07 -25.39 6.75
N ALA A 214 2.12 -25.29 7.57
CA ALA A 214 3.19 -26.28 7.64
C ALA A 214 2.72 -27.61 8.27
N LEU A 215 1.77 -27.55 9.19
CA LEU A 215 1.19 -28.72 9.84
C LEU A 215 0.02 -29.33 9.05
N HIS A 216 -0.45 -28.68 7.98
CA HIS A 216 -1.62 -29.12 7.24
C HIS A 216 -1.33 -30.38 6.41
N PRO A 217 -2.15 -31.45 6.50
CA PRO A 217 -1.89 -32.74 5.84
C PRO A 217 -1.78 -32.70 4.32
N ALA A 218 -2.41 -31.72 3.67
CA ALA A 218 -2.46 -31.58 2.22
C ALA A 218 -1.13 -31.11 1.56
N GLY A 219 -0.05 -30.92 2.32
CA GLY A 219 1.29 -30.65 1.76
C GLY A 219 1.47 -29.30 1.06
N GLY A 220 0.47 -28.41 1.09
CA GLY A 220 0.57 -27.02 0.63
C GLY A 220 0.64 -26.81 -0.89
N ALA A 221 0.64 -27.87 -1.70
CA ALA A 221 0.46 -27.77 -3.15
C ALA A 221 -0.97 -27.36 -3.50
N SER A 222 -1.17 -26.81 -4.70
CA SER A 222 -2.48 -26.36 -5.17
C SER A 222 -2.71 -26.80 -6.61
N ASP A 223 -3.98 -26.88 -7.02
CA ASP A 223 -4.33 -27.21 -8.40
C ASP A 223 -3.76 -26.18 -9.39
N PRO A 224 -2.88 -26.59 -10.34
CA PRO A 224 -2.33 -25.72 -11.38
C PRO A 224 -3.40 -25.03 -12.22
N ALA A 225 -4.59 -25.64 -12.43
CA ALA A 225 -5.69 -25.04 -13.17
C ALA A 225 -6.17 -23.72 -12.53
N GLY A 226 -5.89 -23.52 -11.24
CA GLY A 226 -6.13 -22.25 -10.55
C GLY A 226 -5.39 -21.06 -11.19
N VAL A 227 -4.25 -21.27 -11.85
CA VAL A 227 -3.52 -20.18 -12.52
C VAL A 227 -4.35 -19.58 -13.64
N ALA A 228 -4.91 -20.41 -14.53
CA ALA A 228 -5.78 -19.94 -15.61
C ALA A 228 -7.10 -19.38 -15.08
N ALA A 229 -7.67 -20.00 -14.04
CA ALA A 229 -8.93 -19.56 -13.44
C ALA A 229 -8.83 -18.15 -12.83
N PHE A 230 -7.70 -17.85 -12.18
CA PHE A 230 -7.45 -16.60 -11.45
C PHE A 230 -6.52 -15.61 -12.18
N ALA A 231 -6.16 -15.91 -13.44
CA ALA A 231 -5.35 -15.02 -14.26
C ALA A 231 -6.05 -13.66 -14.46
N ALA A 232 -5.26 -12.58 -14.46
CA ALA A 232 -5.79 -11.25 -14.71
C ALA A 232 -6.41 -11.15 -16.10
N ARG A 233 -7.53 -10.43 -16.22
CA ARG A 233 -8.31 -10.32 -17.46
C ARG A 233 -8.45 -8.89 -17.93
N ALA A 234 -8.70 -8.73 -19.22
CA ALA A 234 -9.06 -7.44 -19.79
C ALA A 234 -10.49 -7.07 -19.36
N GLU A 235 -10.72 -5.79 -19.09
CA GLU A 235 -12.04 -5.24 -18.74
C GLU A 235 -12.72 -4.55 -19.94
N ASN A 236 -11.93 -4.24 -20.97
CA ASN A 236 -12.32 -3.49 -22.16
C ASN A 236 -11.23 -3.67 -23.24
N TRP A 237 -11.31 -2.89 -24.32
CA TRP A 237 -10.39 -2.97 -25.47
C TRP A 237 -8.92 -2.67 -25.15
N GLY A 238 -8.59 -2.09 -23.98
CA GLY A 238 -7.22 -1.82 -23.56
C GLY A 238 -6.40 -3.06 -23.22
N GLY A 239 -7.03 -4.23 -23.09
CA GLY A 239 -6.36 -5.49 -22.76
C GLY A 239 -5.95 -5.61 -21.28
N THR A 240 -5.46 -6.80 -20.90
CA THR A 240 -5.12 -7.13 -19.51
C THR A 240 -4.05 -6.21 -18.91
N LEU A 241 -3.01 -5.88 -19.69
CA LEU A 241 -1.91 -5.04 -19.19
C LEU A 241 -2.41 -3.65 -18.79
N VAL A 242 -3.26 -3.02 -19.61
CA VAL A 242 -3.80 -1.68 -19.30
C VAL A 242 -4.75 -1.76 -18.10
N ALA A 243 -5.55 -2.82 -17.99
CA ALA A 243 -6.39 -3.05 -16.81
C ALA A 243 -5.54 -3.10 -15.52
N VAL A 244 -4.49 -3.91 -15.52
CA VAL A 244 -3.55 -4.07 -14.38
C VAL A 244 -2.76 -2.80 -14.09
N LEU A 245 -2.33 -2.05 -15.11
CA LEU A 245 -1.71 -0.73 -14.93
C LEU A 245 -2.64 0.27 -14.23
N GLY A 246 -3.94 0.15 -14.49
CA GLY A 246 -5.00 0.87 -13.77
C GLY A 246 -5.35 0.26 -12.41
N THR A 247 -4.63 -0.76 -11.95
CA THR A 247 -4.86 -1.57 -10.74
C THR A 247 -6.08 -2.49 -10.79
N GLY A 248 -6.75 -2.61 -11.94
CA GLY A 248 -7.86 -3.54 -12.15
C GLY A 248 -7.38 -4.90 -12.65
N GLY A 249 -8.18 -5.54 -13.47
CA GLY A 249 -7.91 -6.79 -14.15
C GLY A 249 -8.34 -8.02 -13.36
N ILE A 250 -9.33 -7.90 -12.48
CA ILE A 250 -9.85 -9.04 -11.73
C ILE A 250 -10.38 -10.14 -12.68
N TRP A 251 -10.17 -11.39 -12.28
CA TRP A 251 -10.54 -12.57 -13.07
C TRP A 251 -12.05 -12.81 -13.16
N ASN A 252 -12.85 -12.19 -12.29
CA ASN A 252 -14.31 -12.33 -12.26
C ASN A 252 -14.99 -11.12 -12.90
N ALA A 253 -15.66 -11.34 -14.04
CA ALA A 253 -16.33 -10.26 -14.78
C ALA A 253 -17.46 -9.59 -13.97
N ASP A 254 -18.15 -10.34 -13.11
CA ASP A 254 -19.25 -9.81 -12.29
C ASP A 254 -18.76 -8.94 -11.11
N ALA A 255 -17.44 -8.85 -10.92
CA ALA A 255 -16.81 -7.95 -9.97
C ALA A 255 -16.22 -6.70 -10.65
N VAL A 256 -16.29 -6.59 -11.97
CA VAL A 256 -15.84 -5.41 -12.72
C VAL A 256 -16.95 -4.36 -12.70
N PRO A 257 -16.72 -3.16 -12.12
CA PRO A 257 -17.72 -2.10 -12.13
C PRO A 257 -18.08 -1.69 -13.57
N GLY A 258 -19.36 -1.43 -13.85
CA GLY A 258 -19.82 -1.05 -15.19
C GLY A 258 -19.13 0.20 -15.76
N SER A 259 -18.65 1.11 -14.91
CA SER A 259 -17.87 2.28 -15.35
C SER A 259 -16.52 1.91 -16.02
N ARG A 260 -15.99 0.71 -15.78
CA ARG A 260 -14.72 0.22 -16.33
C ARG A 260 -14.83 -0.28 -17.78
N THR A 261 -16.02 -0.61 -18.25
CA THR A 261 -16.25 -1.07 -19.62
C THR A 261 -16.26 0.08 -20.63
N SER A 262 -16.29 1.34 -20.16
CA SER A 262 -16.26 2.53 -21.00
C SER A 262 -15.00 2.58 -21.88
N ALA A 263 -15.20 2.95 -23.15
CA ALA A 263 -14.12 3.06 -24.13
C ALA A 263 -13.06 4.12 -23.77
N PHE A 264 -13.36 5.07 -22.88
CA PHE A 264 -12.42 6.11 -22.44
C PHE A 264 -11.46 5.64 -21.35
N VAL A 265 -11.79 4.56 -20.63
CA VAL A 265 -11.03 4.10 -19.45
C VAL A 265 -9.58 3.73 -19.77
N PRO A 266 -9.25 3.07 -20.89
CA PRO A 266 -7.85 2.81 -21.26
C PRO A 266 -7.04 4.09 -21.41
N VAL A 267 -7.61 5.11 -22.08
CA VAL A 267 -6.93 6.40 -22.29
C VAL A 267 -6.70 7.11 -20.95
N LEU A 268 -7.70 7.18 -20.09
CA LEU A 268 -7.57 7.76 -18.75
C LEU A 268 -6.53 7.02 -17.90
N THR A 269 -6.48 5.69 -18.01
CA THR A 269 -5.50 4.86 -17.32
C THR A 269 -4.08 5.17 -17.79
N LEU A 270 -3.86 5.26 -19.11
CA LEU A 270 -2.56 5.62 -19.66
C LEU A 270 -2.14 7.04 -19.26
N LEU A 271 -3.07 7.99 -19.23
CA LEU A 271 -2.81 9.36 -18.75
C LEU A 271 -2.43 9.37 -17.26
N LEU A 272 -3.15 8.61 -16.42
CA LEU A 272 -2.84 8.47 -15.00
C LEU A 272 -1.43 7.90 -14.80
N VAL A 273 -1.09 6.82 -15.51
CA VAL A 273 0.24 6.21 -15.48
C VAL A 273 1.31 7.18 -15.97
N ALA A 274 1.06 7.90 -17.06
CA ALA A 274 1.99 8.90 -17.58
C ALA A 274 2.26 10.01 -16.57
N VAL A 275 1.23 10.53 -15.89
CA VAL A 275 1.39 11.53 -14.83
C VAL A 275 2.22 10.98 -13.68
N ALA A 276 1.97 9.73 -13.24
CA ALA A 276 2.76 9.10 -12.20
C ALA A 276 4.24 8.94 -12.62
N VAL A 277 4.51 8.45 -13.83
CA VAL A 277 5.87 8.30 -14.38
C VAL A 277 6.59 9.66 -14.46
N LEU A 278 5.92 10.69 -14.96
CA LEU A 278 6.47 12.06 -15.00
C LEU A 278 6.74 12.60 -13.59
N GLY A 279 5.85 12.30 -12.63
CA GLY A 279 6.04 12.61 -11.21
C GLY A 279 7.33 12.00 -10.65
N TRP A 280 7.54 10.70 -10.88
CA TRP A 280 8.76 9.99 -10.48
C TRP A 280 10.02 10.51 -11.19
N ALA A 281 9.93 10.80 -12.49
CA ALA A 281 11.03 11.34 -13.28
C ALA A 281 11.43 12.76 -12.83
N SER A 282 10.46 13.59 -12.44
CA SER A 282 10.68 15.01 -12.09
C SER A 282 11.50 15.21 -10.83
N VAL A 283 11.35 14.33 -9.83
CA VAL A 283 12.07 14.38 -8.54
C VAL A 283 13.35 13.54 -8.58
N GLY A 284 13.43 12.60 -9.52
CA GLY A 284 14.48 11.61 -9.63
C GLY A 284 14.34 10.54 -8.55
N ALA A 285 14.36 9.27 -8.94
CA ALA A 285 14.40 8.11 -8.04
C ALA A 285 15.77 7.96 -7.34
N ARG A 286 16.32 9.07 -6.81
CA ARG A 286 17.70 9.12 -6.30
C ARG A 286 17.87 8.43 -4.95
N SER A 287 16.79 8.22 -4.21
CA SER A 287 16.86 7.54 -2.91
C SER A 287 16.72 6.03 -3.05
N PRO A 288 17.44 5.21 -2.26
CA PRO A 288 17.29 3.76 -2.29
C PRO A 288 15.87 3.27 -2.02
N ALA A 289 15.09 3.94 -1.16
CA ALA A 289 13.73 3.50 -0.88
C ALA A 289 12.75 3.86 -2.01
N ALA A 290 12.93 4.99 -2.70
CA ALA A 290 12.20 5.30 -3.93
C ALA A 290 12.42 4.21 -4.99
N ARG A 291 13.68 3.79 -5.18
CA ARG A 291 14.00 2.67 -6.08
C ARG A 291 13.38 1.37 -5.58
N GLY A 292 13.46 1.08 -4.29
CA GLY A 292 12.84 -0.09 -3.68
C GLY A 292 11.33 -0.15 -3.95
N LEU A 293 10.63 0.97 -3.78
CA LEU A 293 9.19 1.06 -4.07
C LEU A 293 8.87 0.85 -5.55
N LEU A 294 9.64 1.47 -6.46
CA LEU A 294 9.45 1.30 -7.91
C LEU A 294 9.75 -0.13 -8.37
N VAL A 295 10.82 -0.75 -7.86
CA VAL A 295 11.17 -2.14 -8.15
C VAL A 295 10.08 -3.07 -7.64
N LEU A 296 9.57 -2.84 -6.41
CA LEU A 296 8.49 -3.64 -5.84
C LEU A 296 7.18 -3.45 -6.62
N GLY A 297 6.87 -2.23 -7.04
CA GLY A 297 5.72 -1.95 -7.91
C GLY A 297 5.82 -2.65 -9.26
N GLY A 298 7.01 -2.63 -9.89
CA GLY A 298 7.28 -3.37 -11.12
C GLY A 298 7.16 -4.88 -10.94
N ALA A 299 7.70 -5.43 -9.84
CA ALA A 299 7.52 -6.84 -9.49
C ALA A 299 6.03 -7.19 -9.29
N GLY A 300 5.26 -6.30 -8.67
CA GLY A 300 3.82 -6.44 -8.52
C GLY A 300 3.07 -6.49 -9.86
N LEU A 301 3.43 -5.64 -10.82
CA LEU A 301 2.89 -5.68 -12.19
C LEU A 301 3.25 -6.98 -12.91
N LEU A 302 4.50 -7.43 -12.80
CA LEU A 302 4.95 -8.69 -13.41
C LEU A 302 4.18 -9.89 -12.86
N LEU A 303 4.04 -9.97 -11.53
CA LEU A 303 3.25 -11.02 -10.88
C LEU A 303 1.76 -10.94 -11.24
N ALA A 304 1.22 -9.73 -11.36
CA ALA A 304 -0.18 -9.53 -11.75
C ALA A 304 -0.48 -10.01 -13.17
N CYS A 305 0.47 -9.83 -14.09
CA CYS A 305 0.34 -10.29 -15.47
C CYS A 305 0.84 -11.73 -15.70
N ALA A 306 1.51 -12.37 -14.74
CA ALA A 306 2.19 -13.65 -14.93
C ALA A 306 1.26 -14.76 -15.44
N GLY A 307 0.03 -14.85 -14.91
CA GLY A 307 -0.95 -15.85 -15.36
C GLY A 307 -1.52 -15.61 -16.77
N ALA A 308 -1.31 -14.42 -17.34
CA ALA A 308 -1.81 -14.02 -18.66
C ALA A 308 -0.71 -13.93 -19.74
N LEU A 309 0.56 -14.15 -19.38
CA LEU A 309 1.70 -14.03 -20.29
C LEU A 309 2.19 -15.43 -20.73
N PRO A 310 2.29 -15.69 -22.05
CA PRO A 310 2.88 -16.93 -22.54
C PRO A 310 4.28 -17.17 -21.96
N GLY A 311 4.56 -18.39 -21.50
CA GLY A 311 5.82 -18.77 -20.83
C GLY A 311 5.79 -18.58 -19.31
N ALA A 312 5.25 -17.46 -18.83
CA ALA A 312 5.12 -17.21 -17.39
C ALA A 312 4.01 -18.07 -16.76
N THR A 313 2.93 -18.32 -17.50
CA THR A 313 1.83 -19.20 -17.06
C THR A 313 2.32 -20.61 -16.75
N GLN A 314 3.14 -21.23 -17.61
CA GLN A 314 3.64 -22.59 -17.41
C GLN A 314 4.55 -22.70 -16.18
N LEU A 315 5.42 -21.70 -15.98
CA LEU A 315 6.27 -21.63 -14.80
C LEU A 315 5.42 -21.48 -13.53
N LEU A 316 4.37 -20.67 -13.58
CA LEU A 316 3.46 -20.46 -12.47
C LEU A 316 2.62 -21.71 -12.17
N GLU A 317 2.13 -22.41 -13.19
CA GLU A 317 1.43 -23.70 -13.06
C GLU A 317 2.31 -24.76 -12.43
N TRP A 318 3.56 -24.89 -12.91
CA TRP A 318 4.55 -25.79 -12.31
C TRP A 318 4.80 -25.44 -10.84
N ALA A 319 5.01 -24.15 -10.52
CA ALA A 319 5.25 -23.71 -9.15
C ALA A 319 4.03 -24.01 -8.26
N VAL A 320 2.82 -23.69 -8.70
CA VAL A 320 1.56 -23.94 -7.97
C VAL A 320 1.36 -25.43 -7.69
N GLY A 321 1.70 -26.30 -8.64
CA GLY A 321 1.59 -27.76 -8.49
C GLY A 321 2.71 -28.41 -7.68
N SER A 322 3.89 -27.79 -7.61
CA SER A 322 5.11 -28.45 -7.10
C SER A 322 5.70 -27.82 -5.84
N VAL A 323 5.44 -26.54 -5.58
CA VAL A 323 6.03 -25.78 -4.48
C VAL A 323 4.96 -25.47 -3.43
N PRO A 324 5.10 -25.97 -2.19
CA PRO A 324 4.16 -25.65 -1.12
C PRO A 324 3.99 -24.14 -0.92
N GLY A 325 2.74 -23.68 -0.89
CA GLY A 325 2.40 -22.27 -0.73
C GLY A 325 2.42 -21.42 -2.01
N ALA A 326 2.94 -21.93 -3.13
CA ALA A 326 2.91 -21.21 -4.41
C ALA A 326 1.49 -20.97 -4.93
N GLY A 327 0.49 -21.71 -4.44
CA GLY A 327 -0.93 -21.42 -4.66
C GLY A 327 -1.35 -20.00 -4.30
N LEU A 328 -0.60 -19.28 -3.44
CA LEU A 328 -0.84 -17.87 -3.16
C LEU A 328 -0.56 -16.94 -4.36
N LEU A 329 0.25 -17.40 -5.33
CA LEU A 329 0.63 -16.65 -6.52
C LEU A 329 -0.38 -16.82 -7.67
N ARG A 330 -1.30 -17.80 -7.60
CA ARG A 330 -2.25 -18.10 -8.69
C ARG A 330 -3.19 -16.94 -9.01
N ASP A 331 -3.61 -16.18 -7.99
CA ASP A 331 -4.34 -14.92 -8.16
C ASP A 331 -3.33 -13.78 -8.30
N GLY A 332 -2.84 -13.60 -9.52
CA GLY A 332 -1.82 -12.60 -9.85
C GLY A 332 -2.26 -11.18 -9.49
N GLN A 333 -3.52 -10.82 -9.74
CA GLN A 333 -4.00 -9.45 -9.60
C GLN A 333 -3.80 -8.91 -8.16
N LYS A 334 -3.75 -9.78 -7.14
CA LYS A 334 -3.48 -9.39 -5.74
C LYS A 334 -2.19 -8.56 -5.61
N TRP A 335 -1.18 -8.88 -6.41
CA TRP A 335 0.15 -8.26 -6.37
C TRP A 335 0.19 -6.85 -6.97
N ALA A 336 -0.86 -6.45 -7.72
CA ALA A 336 -1.04 -5.05 -8.16
C ALA A 336 -1.16 -4.07 -6.98
N ALA A 337 -1.41 -4.57 -5.75
CA ALA A 337 -1.34 -3.79 -4.52
C ALA A 337 -0.01 -3.04 -4.35
N TRP A 338 1.12 -3.65 -4.73
CA TRP A 338 2.43 -2.99 -4.67
C TRP A 338 2.56 -1.88 -5.71
N TRP A 339 1.96 -2.05 -6.89
CA TRP A 339 1.94 -1.03 -7.94
C TRP A 339 1.07 0.18 -7.58
N ALA A 340 -0.02 -0.03 -6.85
CA ALA A 340 -0.92 1.05 -6.44
C ALA A 340 -0.23 2.14 -5.61
N LEU A 341 0.82 1.79 -4.83
CA LEU A 341 1.58 2.76 -4.02
C LEU A 341 2.35 3.79 -4.88
N PRO A 342 3.29 3.39 -5.77
CA PRO A 342 3.98 4.35 -6.62
C PRO A 342 3.06 5.01 -7.64
N LEU A 343 1.95 4.38 -8.03
CA LEU A 343 0.92 5.04 -8.85
C LEU A 343 0.31 6.23 -8.10
N ALA A 344 -0.07 6.06 -6.82
CA ALA A 344 -0.70 7.12 -6.04
C ALA A 344 0.26 8.21 -5.52
N GLU A 345 1.49 7.87 -5.11
CA GLU A 345 2.38 8.75 -4.33
C GLU A 345 2.80 10.04 -5.07
N ARG A 346 2.98 10.00 -6.40
CA ARG A 346 3.67 11.08 -7.15
C ARG A 346 2.79 11.91 -8.07
N PHE A 347 1.49 11.94 -7.81
CA PHE A 347 0.61 12.95 -8.36
C PHE A 347 1.00 14.35 -7.82
N ALA A 348 1.64 15.15 -8.68
CA ALA A 348 1.94 16.57 -8.48
C ALA A 348 2.96 16.94 -7.38
N SER A 349 4.19 16.43 -7.46
CA SER A 349 5.34 17.15 -6.89
C SER A 349 5.85 18.20 -7.89
N ARG A 350 5.40 19.46 -7.75
CA ARG A 350 5.92 20.57 -8.58
C ARG A 350 7.45 20.63 -8.48
N ARG A 351 8.14 20.71 -9.63
CA ARG A 351 9.53 21.17 -9.68
C ARG A 351 9.57 22.57 -9.06
N ARG A 352 10.45 22.80 -8.08
CA ARG A 352 10.91 24.18 -7.85
C ARG A 352 11.73 24.59 -9.07
N PRO A 353 11.54 25.78 -9.64
CA PRO A 353 12.59 26.36 -10.46
C PRO A 353 13.84 26.43 -9.57
N ARG A 354 14.97 25.93 -10.06
CA ARG A 354 16.26 26.23 -9.44
C ARG A 354 16.37 27.75 -9.48
N CYS A 355 16.28 28.42 -8.32
CA CYS A 355 16.80 29.77 -8.23
C CYS A 355 18.26 29.68 -8.66
N ALA A 356 18.54 30.13 -9.88
CA ALA A 356 19.89 30.28 -10.36
C ALA A 356 20.59 31.19 -9.36
N ASN A 357 21.61 30.67 -8.69
CA ASN A 357 22.48 31.45 -7.85
C ASN A 357 23.34 32.30 -8.80
N ALA A 358 22.75 33.34 -9.38
CA ALA A 358 23.47 34.39 -10.08
C ALA A 358 24.13 35.27 -9.03
N ARG A 359 25.15 34.72 -8.34
CA ARG A 359 26.18 35.56 -7.72
C ARG A 359 27.07 36.05 -8.84
N THR A 360 26.68 37.23 -9.33
CA THR A 360 27.55 38.27 -9.91
C THR A 360 29.04 37.95 -9.83
N ARG A 361 29.62 37.54 -10.97
CA ARG A 361 31.05 37.67 -11.27
C ARG A 361 31.24 38.95 -12.09
N GLY A 362 32.25 39.74 -11.70
CA GLY A 362 32.69 40.99 -12.35
C GLY A 362 32.10 42.20 -11.64
N VAL A 363 32.85 43.08 -10.99
CA VAL A 363 33.95 43.88 -11.60
C VAL A 363 35.15 43.98 -10.65
N SER A 364 36.33 43.71 -11.20
CA SER A 364 37.63 44.10 -10.65
C SER A 364 37.89 45.55 -11.05
N GLY A 365 38.27 46.41 -10.11
CA GLY A 365 38.61 47.80 -10.36
C GLY A 365 39.28 48.41 -9.13
N ALA A 366 40.60 48.47 -9.17
CA ALA A 366 41.45 49.10 -8.17
C ALA A 366 41.16 50.61 -8.08
N HIS A 367 41.15 51.17 -6.87
CA HIS A 367 41.80 52.45 -6.58
C HIS A 367 42.10 52.59 -5.08
N ALA A 368 43.19 53.30 -4.84
CA ALA A 368 44.02 53.33 -3.65
C ALA A 368 43.51 54.27 -2.54
N THR A 369 44.03 54.02 -1.33
CA THR A 369 44.47 55.00 -0.30
C THR A 369 43.44 55.86 0.46
N HIS A 370 43.30 55.57 1.75
CA HIS A 370 43.60 56.41 2.94
C HIS A 370 43.18 55.57 4.16
N GLY A 371 44.02 55.17 5.12
CA GLY A 371 44.84 56.04 5.97
C GLY A 371 44.11 56.19 7.32
N ALA A 372 44.80 55.83 8.41
CA ALA A 372 44.52 56.18 9.81
C ALA A 372 43.79 55.15 10.73
N TYR A 373 44.63 54.60 11.63
CA TYR A 373 44.52 54.64 13.10
C TYR A 373 44.11 53.39 13.91
N CYS A 374 45.13 52.92 14.62
CA CYS A 374 45.23 52.24 15.92
C CYS A 374 43.98 51.69 16.63
N GLN A 375 44.06 50.40 16.95
CA GLN A 375 43.53 49.78 18.17
C GLN A 375 44.03 50.51 19.43
N PRO A 376 43.26 50.51 20.53
CA PRO A 376 43.62 49.56 21.59
C PRO A 376 42.44 48.87 22.30
N THR A 377 42.72 47.63 22.66
CA THR A 377 42.20 46.80 23.75
C THR A 377 41.60 47.55 24.94
N TRP A 378 40.41 47.14 25.40
CA TRP A 378 40.04 47.12 26.83
C TRP A 378 39.04 46.01 27.15
N ARG A 379 39.51 45.01 27.91
CA ARG A 379 38.69 44.12 28.76
C ARG A 379 38.50 44.82 30.12
N ARG A 380 37.27 44.80 30.65
CA ARG A 380 36.83 44.77 32.08
C ARG A 380 35.30 44.53 32.02
N ALA A 381 34.71 43.45 32.53
CA ALA A 381 34.61 42.96 33.91
C ALA A 381 33.90 43.95 34.87
N ARG A 382 32.63 43.62 35.16
CA ARG A 382 31.71 43.93 36.30
C ARG A 382 30.28 43.71 35.78
N ASP A 383 29.38 42.94 36.37
CA ASP A 383 29.30 42.31 37.70
C ASP A 383 28.85 40.84 37.61
#